data_AF-A0A3B0UH32-F1
#
_entry.id   AF-A0A3B0UH32-F1
#
_cell.length_a   1.000
_cell.length_b   1.000
_cell.length_c   1.000
_cell.angle_alpha   90.00
_cell.angle_beta   90.00
_cell.angle_gamma   90.00
#
_symmetry.space_group_name_H-M   'P 1'
#
loop_
_entity.id
_entity.type
_entity.pdbx_description
1 polymer ?
#
loop_
_entity_poly.entity_id
_entity_poly.type
_entity_poly.pdbx_seq_one_letter_code
_entity_poly.pdbx_strand_id
1 'polypeptide(L)'
;MKSVKQTIFKEAVNQVISNKMLRGMAVKQLDKYLYNNLMSIGRQQLEQEKLDQYAFMTSIVNQTRRNLDKGFIKPAVMKKMAQVFVGDSYSPDRHQKLSPAKEAFKEKYGDYPPQFLVLSPGKGCNLHCTGCYASAESAIAEKLDFETSRRIVKEAHDIFGSRFMVISGGEPFMYKADGKTIFDLFEEFNDMFFLVYTNGTLLTEGLANKLAELGNVTPAISIEGWEEQTDERRGKGVYHRILKAMENLRKAGVPFGMSVTTTSHNTEILLQDDFYDYFFNELGVSYMWQFQLMPIGRGKDVADLMVTPQQRVNLYKQWTHLLEDRHFPIADFWNSSSLSSGCIAYGRWNGYFYIDWNGNIMPCVFVPYYVDNVKKLFENGKTLADGLQSKMFKNGRKWQKDYGFENPDHRGNLMMPCSIRDHYKNFKENILTPDAKGEDEEAEAVLHDVEYEKMLIAFDDELQELTNGIFNEKYLKKELTPDEA
;
A
#
# COMPACT_ATOMS: atom_id res chain seq x y z
N MET A 1 -17.27 -24.78 15.09
CA MET A 1 -17.70 -23.98 13.92
C MET A 1 -16.59 -23.10 13.30
N LYS A 2 -15.68 -22.47 14.06
CA LYS A 2 -14.62 -21.57 13.51
C LYS A 2 -13.55 -22.29 12.67
N SER A 3 -13.03 -23.44 13.12
CA SER A 3 -12.05 -24.20 12.32
C SER A 3 -12.66 -24.70 11.00
N VAL A 4 -13.96 -25.00 11.00
CA VAL A 4 -14.70 -25.43 9.79
C VAL A 4 -14.78 -24.29 8.76
N LYS A 5 -15.08 -23.05 9.18
CA LYS A 5 -15.13 -21.89 8.28
C LYS A 5 -13.77 -21.55 7.65
N GLN A 6 -12.69 -21.58 8.42
CA GLN A 6 -11.33 -21.36 7.90
C GLN A 6 -10.87 -22.49 6.98
N THR A 7 -11.21 -23.75 7.31
CA THR A 7 -10.93 -24.89 6.43
C THR A 7 -11.68 -24.76 5.10
N ILE A 8 -12.97 -24.39 5.12
CA ILE A 8 -13.76 -24.14 3.90
C ILE A 8 -13.15 -23.03 3.05
N PHE A 9 -12.72 -21.92 3.66
CA PHE A 9 -12.06 -20.82 2.95
C PHE A 9 -10.75 -21.27 2.27
N LYS A 10 -9.86 -21.95 3.01
CA LYS A 10 -8.61 -22.50 2.46
C LYS A 10 -8.87 -23.51 1.34
N GLU A 11 -9.88 -24.35 1.49
CA GLU A 11 -10.28 -25.33 0.48
C GLU A 11 -10.84 -24.64 -0.77
N ALA A 12 -11.69 -23.63 -0.62
CA ALA A 12 -12.20 -22.83 -1.73
C ALA A 12 -11.06 -22.13 -2.49
N VAL A 13 -10.11 -21.50 -1.79
CA VAL A 13 -8.91 -20.89 -2.40
C VAL A 13 -8.11 -21.94 -3.19
N ASN A 14 -7.86 -23.10 -2.59
CA ASN A 14 -7.15 -24.19 -3.27
C ASN A 14 -7.89 -24.69 -4.53
N GLN A 15 -9.22 -24.77 -4.50
CA GLN A 15 -10.04 -25.15 -5.65
C GLN A 15 -10.01 -24.09 -6.76
N VAL A 16 -10.07 -22.79 -6.40
CA VAL A 16 -9.90 -21.68 -7.36
C VAL A 16 -8.57 -21.82 -8.09
N ILE A 17 -7.49 -22.10 -7.37
CA ILE A 17 -6.14 -22.21 -7.94
C ILE A 17 -6.02 -23.46 -8.81
N SER A 18 -6.41 -24.62 -8.28
CA SER A 18 -5.97 -25.91 -8.80
C SER A 18 -6.93 -26.56 -9.80
N ASN A 19 -8.22 -26.19 -9.81
CA ASN A 19 -9.22 -26.91 -10.59
C ASN A 19 -9.99 -25.98 -11.55
N LYS A 20 -9.63 -26.02 -12.84
CA LYS A 20 -10.28 -25.20 -13.88
C LYS A 20 -11.79 -25.46 -13.99
N MET A 21 -12.25 -26.71 -13.81
CA MET A 21 -13.68 -27.04 -13.94
C MET A 21 -14.50 -26.55 -12.74
N LEU A 22 -13.93 -26.61 -11.53
CA LEU A 22 -14.62 -26.20 -10.30
C LEU A 22 -14.38 -24.72 -9.93
N ARG A 23 -13.44 -24.03 -10.59
CA ARG A 23 -13.04 -22.64 -10.30
C ARG A 23 -14.22 -21.69 -10.17
N GLY A 24 -15.18 -21.75 -11.10
CA GLY A 24 -16.36 -20.89 -11.07
C GLY A 24 -17.24 -21.10 -9.83
N MET A 25 -17.42 -22.36 -9.41
CA MET A 25 -18.18 -22.69 -8.18
C MET A 25 -17.41 -22.26 -6.93
N ALA A 26 -16.10 -22.49 -6.89
CA ALA A 26 -15.25 -22.10 -5.78
C ALA A 26 -15.20 -20.57 -5.59
N VAL A 27 -15.17 -19.80 -6.67
CA VAL A 27 -15.30 -18.33 -6.62
C VAL A 27 -16.62 -17.90 -6.00
N LYS A 28 -17.75 -18.52 -6.37
CA LYS A 28 -19.06 -18.19 -5.75
C LYS A 28 -19.09 -18.50 -4.25
N GLN A 29 -18.45 -19.60 -3.82
CA GLN A 29 -18.34 -19.93 -2.40
C GLN A 29 -17.48 -18.92 -1.65
N LEU A 30 -16.36 -18.53 -2.24
CA LEU A 30 -15.44 -17.54 -1.70
C LEU A 30 -16.11 -16.18 -1.58
N ASP A 31 -16.79 -15.72 -2.62
CA ASP A 31 -17.55 -14.47 -2.64
C ASP A 31 -18.62 -14.41 -1.53
N LYS A 32 -19.42 -15.48 -1.40
CA LYS A 32 -20.39 -15.61 -0.29
C LYS A 32 -19.70 -15.59 1.08
N TYR A 33 -18.54 -16.23 1.22
CA TYR A 33 -17.77 -16.18 2.45
C TYR A 33 -17.28 -14.76 2.76
N LEU A 34 -16.73 -14.05 1.77
CA LEU A 34 -16.24 -12.69 1.91
C LEU A 34 -17.36 -11.73 2.36
N TYR A 35 -18.48 -11.75 1.65
CA TYR A 35 -19.66 -10.94 2.00
C TYR A 35 -20.09 -11.19 3.44
N ASN A 36 -20.32 -12.46 3.82
CA ASN A 36 -20.81 -12.77 5.16
C ASN A 36 -19.83 -12.38 6.27
N ASN A 37 -18.52 -12.49 6.06
CA ASN A 37 -17.55 -12.09 7.09
C ASN A 37 -17.44 -10.58 7.21
N LEU A 38 -17.35 -9.84 6.09
CA LEU A 38 -17.29 -8.38 6.10
C LEU A 38 -18.55 -7.75 6.70
N MET A 39 -19.73 -8.24 6.30
CA MET A 39 -21.00 -7.76 6.85
C MET A 39 -21.18 -8.13 8.32
N SER A 40 -20.50 -9.18 8.80
CA SER A 40 -20.51 -9.55 10.22
C SER A 40 -19.56 -8.73 11.10
N ILE A 41 -18.69 -7.89 10.51
CA ILE A 41 -17.88 -6.94 11.27
C ILE A 41 -18.86 -6.04 12.04
N GLY A 42 -18.59 -5.85 13.35
CA GLY A 42 -19.47 -5.10 14.25
C GLY A 42 -19.65 -3.63 13.84
N ARG A 43 -20.22 -2.83 14.75
CA ARG A 43 -20.52 -1.42 14.47
C ARG A 43 -19.30 -0.55 14.13
N GLN A 44 -18.06 -1.01 14.31
CA GLN A 44 -16.81 -0.22 14.19
C GLN A 44 -16.51 0.39 12.80
N GLN A 45 -17.25 0.02 11.76
CA GLN A 45 -17.11 0.53 10.39
C GLN A 45 -18.48 0.93 9.87
N LEU A 46 -18.51 1.96 9.02
CA LEU A 46 -19.71 2.35 8.27
C LEU A 46 -20.09 1.23 7.29
N GLU A 47 -21.37 1.13 6.96
CA GLU A 47 -21.88 0.10 6.05
C GLU A 47 -21.23 0.20 4.66
N GLN A 48 -21.16 1.41 4.12
CA GLN A 48 -20.52 1.65 2.83
C GLN A 48 -19.02 1.27 2.82
N GLU A 49 -18.30 1.42 3.94
CA GLU A 49 -16.90 0.93 4.01
C GLU A 49 -16.82 -0.59 3.83
N LYS A 50 -17.77 -1.33 4.41
CA LYS A 50 -17.82 -2.79 4.30
C LYS A 50 -18.15 -3.21 2.87
N LEU A 51 -19.02 -2.46 2.19
CA LEU A 51 -19.35 -2.67 0.78
C LEU A 51 -18.15 -2.38 -0.13
N ASP A 52 -17.45 -1.25 0.08
CA ASP A 52 -16.23 -0.91 -0.66
C ASP A 52 -15.15 -2.00 -0.46
N GLN A 53 -14.95 -2.48 0.77
CA GLN A 53 -14.03 -3.58 1.07
C GLN A 53 -14.45 -4.88 0.38
N TYR A 54 -15.74 -5.20 0.37
CA TYR A 54 -16.26 -6.38 -0.31
C TYR A 54 -16.02 -6.30 -1.83
N ALA A 55 -16.36 -5.17 -2.46
CA ALA A 55 -16.14 -4.95 -3.88
C ALA A 55 -14.66 -5.11 -4.25
N PHE A 56 -13.75 -4.52 -3.45
CA PHE A 56 -12.31 -4.68 -3.62
C PHE A 56 -11.85 -6.13 -3.49
N MET A 57 -12.25 -6.83 -2.43
CA MET A 57 -11.86 -8.23 -2.25
C MET A 57 -12.37 -9.13 -3.38
N THR A 58 -13.61 -8.93 -3.83
CA THR A 58 -14.20 -9.69 -4.93
C THR A 58 -13.53 -9.36 -6.26
N SER A 59 -13.11 -8.12 -6.49
CA SER A 59 -12.32 -7.74 -7.67
C SER A 59 -10.97 -8.49 -7.73
N ILE A 60 -10.27 -8.65 -6.60
CA ILE A 60 -9.02 -9.44 -6.52
C ILE A 60 -9.28 -10.90 -6.88
N VAL A 61 -10.33 -11.49 -6.31
CA VAL A 61 -10.70 -12.90 -6.58
C VAL A 61 -11.01 -13.09 -8.06
N ASN A 62 -11.81 -12.19 -8.64
CA ASN A 62 -12.19 -12.25 -10.04
C ASN A 62 -11.00 -12.07 -10.97
N GLN A 63 -10.13 -11.10 -10.71
CA GLN A 63 -8.94 -10.86 -11.52
C GLN A 63 -7.94 -12.03 -11.42
N THR A 64 -7.75 -12.59 -10.23
CA THR A 64 -6.94 -13.80 -10.03
C THR A 64 -7.50 -14.97 -10.84
N ARG A 65 -8.82 -15.19 -10.79
CA ARG A 65 -9.49 -16.20 -11.62
C ARG A 65 -9.23 -15.96 -13.11
N ARG A 66 -9.42 -14.74 -13.62
CA ARG A 66 -9.21 -14.40 -15.04
C ARG A 66 -7.78 -14.72 -15.48
N ASN A 67 -6.79 -14.32 -14.67
CA ASN A 67 -5.38 -14.57 -14.96
C ASN A 67 -5.02 -16.06 -14.91
N LEU A 68 -5.62 -16.85 -14.01
CA LEU A 68 -5.49 -18.31 -14.01
C LEU A 68 -6.17 -18.97 -15.23
N ASP A 69 -7.34 -18.48 -15.64
CA ASP A 69 -8.08 -18.99 -16.80
C ASP A 69 -7.33 -18.74 -18.12
N LYS A 70 -6.70 -17.56 -18.25
CA LYS A 70 -5.85 -17.17 -19.38
C LYS A 70 -4.45 -17.79 -19.36
N GLY A 71 -4.06 -18.45 -18.26
CA GLY A 71 -2.73 -19.02 -18.10
C GLY A 71 -1.62 -17.99 -17.85
N PHE A 72 -1.98 -16.76 -17.49
CA PHE A 72 -1.03 -15.69 -17.14
C PHE A 72 -0.39 -15.93 -15.78
N ILE A 73 -1.08 -16.63 -14.88
CA ILE A 73 -0.56 -17.10 -13.60
C ILE A 73 -0.49 -18.62 -13.63
N LYS A 74 0.64 -19.19 -13.21
CA LYS A 74 0.77 -20.65 -13.06
C LYS A 74 0.18 -21.09 -11.72
N PRO A 75 -0.68 -22.14 -11.68
CA PRO A 75 -1.26 -22.64 -10.43
C PRO A 75 -0.22 -22.99 -9.35
N ALA A 76 0.95 -23.51 -9.75
CA ALA A 76 2.03 -23.85 -8.82
C ALA A 76 2.59 -22.61 -8.11
N VAL A 77 2.78 -21.50 -8.83
CA VAL A 77 3.24 -20.22 -8.26
C VAL A 77 2.17 -19.65 -7.34
N MET A 78 0.91 -19.60 -7.81
CA MET A 78 -0.20 -19.08 -7.01
C MET A 78 -0.43 -19.90 -5.74
N LYS A 79 -0.23 -21.21 -5.78
CA LYS A 79 -0.36 -22.07 -4.59
C LYS A 79 0.69 -21.74 -3.53
N LYS A 80 1.96 -21.54 -3.93
CA LYS A 80 3.01 -21.09 -3.01
C LYS A 80 2.65 -19.73 -2.40
N MET A 81 2.26 -18.77 -3.25
CA MET A 81 1.85 -17.44 -2.79
C MET A 81 0.66 -17.51 -1.82
N ALA A 82 -0.36 -18.31 -2.12
CA ALA A 82 -1.51 -18.47 -1.25
C ALA A 82 -1.15 -19.12 0.10
N GLN A 83 -0.20 -20.06 0.14
CA GLN A 83 0.25 -20.67 1.40
C GLN A 83 0.90 -19.63 2.33
N VAL A 84 1.62 -18.67 1.77
CA VAL A 84 2.27 -17.58 2.50
C VAL A 84 1.26 -16.46 2.87
N PHE A 85 0.40 -16.08 1.92
CA PHE A 85 -0.50 -14.92 2.05
C PHE A 85 -1.81 -15.23 2.79
N VAL A 86 -2.38 -16.43 2.64
CA VAL A 86 -3.72 -16.81 3.15
C VAL A 86 -3.65 -17.40 4.57
N GLY A 87 -2.54 -17.17 5.29
CA GLY A 87 -2.37 -17.44 6.71
C GLY A 87 -2.99 -16.37 7.62
N ASP A 88 -2.42 -16.15 8.81
CA ASP A 88 -2.86 -15.11 9.77
C ASP A 88 -2.72 -13.65 9.25
N SER A 89 -2.20 -13.49 8.03
CA SER A 89 -1.96 -12.20 7.35
C SER A 89 -3.24 -11.47 6.93
N TYR A 90 -4.36 -12.20 6.77
CA TYR A 90 -5.60 -11.64 6.25
C TYR A 90 -6.81 -12.18 7.03
N SER A 91 -7.15 -11.51 8.13
CA SER A 91 -8.46 -11.68 8.77
C SER A 91 -9.17 -10.32 8.81
N PRO A 92 -10.33 -10.18 8.15
CA PRO A 92 -11.11 -8.93 8.21
C PRO A 92 -11.68 -8.66 9.62
N ASP A 93 -11.70 -9.69 10.48
CA ASP A 93 -12.14 -9.57 11.88
C ASP A 93 -10.98 -9.16 12.78
N ARG A 94 -10.98 -7.87 13.16
CA ARG A 94 -9.93 -7.21 13.98
C ARG A 94 -9.83 -7.73 15.43
N HIS A 95 -10.75 -8.59 15.86
CA HIS A 95 -10.82 -9.14 17.23
C HIS A 95 -10.79 -10.68 17.27
N GLN A 96 -10.40 -11.34 16.17
CA GLN A 96 -10.05 -12.76 16.22
C GLN A 96 -8.85 -13.01 17.14
N LYS A 97 -8.72 -14.23 17.69
CA LYS A 97 -7.60 -14.61 18.57
C LYS A 97 -6.29 -14.31 17.85
N LEU A 98 -5.61 -13.25 18.29
CA LEU A 98 -4.41 -12.76 17.64
C LEU A 98 -3.24 -13.67 17.99
N SER A 99 -2.18 -13.58 17.19
CA SER A 99 -0.95 -14.32 17.45
C SER A 99 -0.39 -13.94 18.83
N PRO A 100 0.32 -14.85 19.53
CA PRO A 100 0.95 -14.55 20.81
C PRO A 100 1.83 -13.28 20.78
N ALA A 101 2.50 -13.03 19.64
CA ALA A 101 3.28 -11.82 19.42
C ALA A 101 2.44 -10.53 19.51
N LYS A 102 1.27 -10.51 18.86
CA LYS A 102 0.35 -9.37 18.86
C LYS A 102 -0.24 -9.09 20.25
N GLU A 103 -0.59 -10.14 21.00
CA GLU A 103 -1.06 -9.98 22.39
C GLU A 103 0.06 -9.48 23.31
N ALA A 104 1.27 -10.06 23.21
CA ALA A 104 2.43 -9.60 23.98
C ALA A 104 2.79 -8.13 23.67
N PHE A 105 2.68 -7.72 22.41
CA PHE A 105 2.88 -6.33 22.01
C PHE A 105 1.84 -5.41 22.68
N LYS A 106 0.56 -5.77 22.65
CA LYS A 106 -0.50 -4.98 23.30
C LYS A 106 -0.32 -4.90 24.81
N GLU A 107 0.05 -6.00 25.45
CA GLU A 107 0.34 -6.00 26.89
C GLU A 107 1.48 -5.04 27.25
N LYS A 108 2.54 -5.00 26.43
CA LYS A 108 3.71 -4.15 26.67
C LYS A 108 3.48 -2.67 26.33
N TYR A 109 2.80 -2.37 25.21
CA TYR A 109 2.73 -1.02 24.65
C TYR A 109 1.34 -0.37 24.70
N GLY A 110 0.30 -1.11 25.12
CA GLY A 110 -1.06 -0.60 25.29
C GLY A 110 -1.88 -0.45 24.00
N ASP A 111 -1.32 -0.83 22.85
CA ASP A 111 -2.00 -0.83 21.54
C ASP A 111 -1.50 -2.03 20.71
N TYR A 112 -2.22 -2.43 19.68
CA TYR A 112 -1.79 -3.52 18.81
C TYR A 112 -0.72 -3.07 17.78
N PRO A 113 0.17 -3.97 17.32
CA PRO A 113 1.27 -3.59 16.42
C PRO A 113 0.79 -3.26 15.00
N PRO A 114 1.60 -2.58 14.17
CA PRO A 114 1.29 -2.43 12.76
C PRO A 114 1.15 -3.78 12.06
N GLN A 115 0.37 -3.82 10.98
CA GLN A 115 0.19 -5.05 10.20
C GLN A 115 1.41 -5.35 9.33
N PHE A 116 2.05 -4.33 8.80
CA PHE A 116 3.26 -4.43 7.97
C PHE A 116 4.12 -3.18 8.11
N LEU A 117 5.30 -3.21 7.50
CA LEU A 117 6.14 -2.03 7.32
C LEU A 117 6.58 -1.93 5.86
N VAL A 118 6.98 -0.73 5.46
CA VAL A 118 7.66 -0.47 4.18
C VAL A 118 9.15 -0.32 4.48
N LEU A 119 9.99 -1.08 3.78
CA LEU A 119 11.45 -0.99 3.88
C LEU A 119 12.04 -0.56 2.54
N SER A 120 12.86 0.49 2.57
CA SER A 120 13.69 0.92 1.45
C SER A 120 15.17 0.70 1.78
N PRO A 121 15.75 -0.49 1.50
CA PRO A 121 17.07 -0.84 2.02
C PRO A 121 18.21 -0.12 1.29
N GLY A 122 17.97 0.46 0.11
CA GLY A 122 18.94 1.27 -0.64
C GLY A 122 18.28 2.42 -1.40
N LYS A 123 19.02 3.52 -1.60
CA LYS A 123 18.56 4.69 -2.35
C LYS A 123 18.94 4.64 -3.84
N GLY A 124 19.94 3.83 -4.21
CA GLY A 124 20.45 3.76 -5.59
C GLY A 124 19.41 3.27 -6.60
N CYS A 125 19.30 3.94 -7.76
CA CYS A 125 18.35 3.61 -8.82
C CYS A 125 18.97 3.76 -10.22
N ASN A 126 18.63 2.88 -11.16
CA ASN A 126 19.14 2.94 -12.53
C ASN A 126 18.35 3.88 -13.45
N LEU A 127 17.42 4.68 -12.90
CA LEU A 127 16.67 5.72 -13.60
C LEU A 127 16.79 7.04 -12.81
N HIS A 128 16.47 8.15 -13.47
CA HIS A 128 16.47 9.49 -12.88
C HIS A 128 15.11 10.17 -13.17
N CYS A 129 14.05 9.69 -12.51
CA CYS A 129 12.69 10.13 -12.83
C CYS A 129 12.41 11.56 -12.33
N THR A 130 11.65 12.32 -13.11
CA THR A 130 11.06 13.61 -12.69
C THR A 130 10.07 13.40 -11.55
N GLY A 131 10.12 14.25 -10.52
CA GLY A 131 9.25 14.16 -9.34
C GLY A 131 9.42 12.86 -8.54
N CYS A 132 10.67 12.38 -8.39
CA CYS A 132 10.96 11.20 -7.58
C CYS A 132 10.98 11.54 -6.09
N TYR A 133 10.08 10.93 -5.31
CA TYR A 133 10.00 11.15 -3.87
C TYR A 133 11.32 10.80 -3.16
N ALA A 134 12.02 9.76 -3.62
CA ALA A 134 13.23 9.26 -2.99
C ALA A 134 14.50 10.02 -3.39
N SER A 135 14.40 10.96 -4.33
CA SER A 135 15.57 11.64 -4.92
C SER A 135 16.68 10.66 -5.33
N ALA A 136 16.29 9.49 -5.84
CA ALA A 136 17.18 8.38 -6.17
C ALA A 136 17.88 8.54 -7.52
N GLU A 137 19.10 8.04 -7.65
CA GLU A 137 19.87 7.96 -8.89
C GLU A 137 20.99 6.90 -8.80
N SER A 138 21.72 6.67 -9.88
CA SER A 138 22.64 5.52 -9.96
C SER A 138 23.94 5.73 -9.18
N ALA A 139 24.35 6.98 -8.97
CA ALA A 139 25.59 7.33 -8.27
C ALA A 139 25.46 7.27 -6.74
N ILE A 140 24.22 7.28 -6.24
CA ILE A 140 23.89 7.28 -4.81
C ILE A 140 24.23 5.92 -4.19
N ALA A 141 24.97 5.96 -3.08
CA ALA A 141 25.53 4.78 -2.41
C ALA A 141 24.83 4.44 -1.09
N GLU A 142 23.96 5.33 -0.61
CA GLU A 142 23.21 5.23 0.63
C GLU A 142 22.36 3.96 0.65
N LYS A 143 22.63 3.15 1.67
CA LYS A 143 21.97 1.87 1.91
C LYS A 143 22.16 1.46 3.36
N LEU A 144 21.26 0.61 3.82
CA LEU A 144 21.47 -0.19 5.02
C LEU A 144 22.47 -1.30 4.71
N ASP A 145 23.23 -1.71 5.72
CA ASP A 145 23.94 -2.99 5.67
C ASP A 145 22.94 -4.16 5.70
N PHE A 146 23.42 -5.35 5.35
CA PHE A 146 22.53 -6.51 5.25
C PHE A 146 21.98 -6.92 6.61
N GLU A 147 22.78 -6.90 7.67
CA GLU A 147 22.34 -7.33 9.01
C GLU A 147 21.30 -6.37 9.61
N THR A 148 21.44 -5.07 9.40
CA THR A 148 20.42 -4.08 9.78
C THR A 148 19.12 -4.36 9.04
N SER A 149 19.17 -4.56 7.72
CA SER A 149 17.99 -4.89 6.90
C SER A 149 17.33 -6.19 7.36
N ARG A 150 18.13 -7.23 7.57
CA ARG A 150 17.70 -8.54 8.07
C ARG A 150 17.04 -8.44 9.44
N ARG A 151 17.64 -7.68 10.37
CA ARG A 151 17.07 -7.46 11.70
C ARG A 151 15.73 -6.72 11.64
N ILE A 152 15.56 -5.75 10.74
CA ILE A 152 14.27 -5.08 10.53
C ILE A 152 13.19 -6.09 10.11
N VAL A 153 13.48 -6.93 9.11
CA VAL A 153 12.53 -7.95 8.63
C VAL A 153 12.21 -8.94 9.74
N LYS A 154 13.23 -9.36 10.49
CA LYS A 154 13.08 -10.26 11.64
C LYS A 154 12.20 -9.67 12.74
N GLU A 155 12.40 -8.41 13.12
CA GLU A 155 11.58 -7.76 14.15
C GLU A 155 10.13 -7.57 13.68
N ALA A 156 9.89 -7.28 12.39
CA ALA A 156 8.54 -7.28 11.85
C ALA A 156 7.87 -8.67 11.94
N HIS A 157 8.60 -9.71 11.55
CA HIS A 157 8.15 -11.09 11.58
C HIS A 157 7.83 -11.58 13.01
N ASP A 158 8.74 -11.33 13.96
CA ASP A 158 8.70 -11.92 15.30
C ASP A 158 7.97 -11.05 16.33
N ILE A 159 8.20 -9.74 16.32
CA ILE A 159 7.67 -8.82 17.33
C ILE A 159 6.27 -8.35 16.94
N PHE A 160 6.05 -7.99 15.67
CA PHE A 160 4.74 -7.55 15.21
C PHE A 160 3.85 -8.72 14.77
N GLY A 161 4.45 -9.89 14.52
CA GLY A 161 3.75 -11.02 13.94
C GLY A 161 3.33 -10.76 12.49
N SER A 162 4.04 -9.86 11.78
CA SER A 162 3.76 -9.54 10.39
C SER A 162 4.15 -10.69 9.49
N ARG A 163 3.32 -10.94 8.48
CA ARG A 163 3.57 -11.91 7.40
C ARG A 163 3.43 -11.28 6.01
N PHE A 164 3.34 -9.96 6.00
CA PHE A 164 3.34 -9.12 4.82
C PHE A 164 4.33 -7.98 5.03
N MET A 165 5.11 -7.67 4.01
CA MET A 165 6.02 -6.52 3.99
C MET A 165 6.04 -5.91 2.60
N VAL A 166 6.27 -4.60 2.54
CA VAL A 166 6.48 -3.88 1.29
C VAL A 166 7.95 -3.49 1.20
N ILE A 167 8.56 -3.74 0.05
CA ILE A 167 9.91 -3.28 -0.28
C ILE A 167 9.81 -2.16 -1.32
N SER A 168 10.53 -1.08 -1.08
CA SER A 168 10.67 0.06 -1.98
C SER A 168 12.14 0.51 -2.01
N GLY A 169 12.40 1.74 -2.46
CA GLY A 169 13.68 2.43 -2.28
C GLY A 169 14.64 2.23 -3.44
N GLY A 170 15.13 3.35 -3.97
CA GLY A 170 15.81 3.38 -5.26
C GLY A 170 15.14 2.42 -6.25
N GLU A 171 15.93 1.50 -6.79
CA GLU A 171 15.43 0.26 -7.39
C GLU A 171 15.79 -0.94 -6.49
N PRO A 172 14.82 -1.65 -5.87
CA PRO A 172 15.12 -2.74 -4.92
C PRO A 172 15.98 -3.85 -5.49
N PHE A 173 15.84 -4.16 -6.79
CA PHE A 173 16.66 -5.20 -7.44
C PHE A 173 18.12 -4.78 -7.68
N MET A 174 18.49 -3.52 -7.40
CA MET A 174 19.88 -3.07 -7.34
C MET A 174 20.51 -3.24 -5.96
N TYR A 175 19.73 -3.48 -4.91
CA TYR A 175 20.25 -3.55 -3.54
C TYR A 175 21.27 -4.68 -3.39
N LYS A 176 22.48 -4.30 -2.96
CA LYS A 176 23.58 -5.18 -2.61
C LYS A 176 24.33 -4.62 -1.40
N ALA A 177 24.49 -5.43 -0.37
CA ALA A 177 25.25 -5.11 0.84
C ALA A 177 25.91 -6.39 1.35
N ASP A 178 27.17 -6.32 1.78
CA ASP A 178 27.87 -7.43 2.44
C ASP A 178 27.87 -8.77 1.65
N GLY A 179 27.92 -8.68 0.32
CA GLY A 179 27.87 -9.84 -0.58
C GLY A 179 26.47 -10.47 -0.72
N LYS A 180 25.44 -9.83 -0.15
CA LYS A 180 24.04 -10.25 -0.14
C LYS A 180 23.16 -9.30 -0.94
N THR A 181 21.99 -9.79 -1.31
CA THR A 181 20.99 -9.09 -2.13
C THR A 181 19.64 -9.09 -1.43
N ILE A 182 18.65 -8.41 -2.03
CA ILE A 182 17.28 -8.47 -1.54
C ILE A 182 16.68 -9.89 -1.61
N PHE A 183 17.16 -10.75 -2.52
CA PHE A 183 16.70 -12.13 -2.64
C PHE A 183 17.08 -12.98 -1.43
N ASP A 184 18.21 -12.71 -0.78
CA ASP A 184 18.61 -13.42 0.44
C ASP A 184 17.60 -13.18 1.58
N LEU A 185 17.00 -11.99 1.65
CA LEU A 185 15.91 -11.71 2.60
C LEU A 185 14.63 -12.49 2.23
N PHE A 186 14.28 -12.54 0.95
CA PHE A 186 13.10 -13.29 0.50
C PHE A 186 13.22 -14.80 0.74
N GLU A 187 14.43 -15.34 0.64
CA GLU A 187 14.74 -16.75 0.90
C GLU A 187 14.72 -17.07 2.40
N GLU A 188 15.32 -16.21 3.24
CA GLU A 188 15.34 -16.40 4.69
C GLU A 188 13.93 -16.32 5.29
N PHE A 189 13.13 -15.34 4.86
CA PHE A 189 11.78 -15.09 5.34
C PHE A 189 10.73 -15.63 4.36
N ASN A 190 10.89 -16.89 3.94
CA ASN A 190 10.03 -17.53 2.93
C ASN A 190 8.57 -17.75 3.36
N ASP A 191 8.25 -17.56 4.65
CA ASP A 191 6.91 -17.58 5.20
C ASP A 191 6.27 -16.17 5.24
N MET A 192 6.97 -15.14 4.78
CA MET A 192 6.45 -13.79 4.56
C MET A 192 6.17 -13.52 3.09
N PHE A 193 5.11 -12.74 2.82
CA PHE A 193 4.79 -12.23 1.49
C PHE A 193 5.38 -10.83 1.30
N PHE A 194 6.08 -10.61 0.19
CA PHE A 194 6.71 -9.35 -0.15
C PHE A 194 6.06 -8.73 -1.39
N LEU A 195 5.55 -7.50 -1.25
CA LEU A 195 5.23 -6.65 -2.39
C LEU A 195 6.43 -5.75 -2.67
N VAL A 196 6.91 -5.71 -3.92
CA VAL A 196 8.10 -4.96 -4.30
C VAL A 196 7.74 -3.90 -5.32
N TYR A 197 7.88 -2.62 -4.98
CA TYR A 197 7.82 -1.54 -5.97
C TYR A 197 9.10 -1.52 -6.79
N THR A 198 8.96 -1.61 -8.11
CA THR A 198 10.10 -1.64 -9.04
C THR A 198 9.80 -0.78 -10.27
N ASN A 199 10.84 -0.23 -10.89
CA ASN A 199 10.74 0.39 -12.21
C ASN A 199 10.63 -0.66 -13.34
N GLY A 200 10.77 -1.94 -13.00
CA GLY A 200 10.60 -3.08 -13.91
C GLY A 200 11.75 -3.33 -14.87
N THR A 201 12.68 -2.39 -15.01
CA THR A 201 13.70 -2.43 -16.07
C THR A 201 14.79 -3.50 -15.88
N LEU A 202 14.85 -4.11 -14.69
CA LEU A 202 15.74 -5.22 -14.34
C LEU A 202 15.04 -6.59 -14.34
N LEU A 203 13.72 -6.65 -14.58
CA LEU A 203 12.92 -7.88 -14.61
C LEU A 203 13.15 -8.67 -15.91
N THR A 204 14.33 -9.25 -16.02
CA THR A 204 14.70 -10.21 -17.06
C THR A 204 13.93 -11.53 -16.89
N GLU A 205 13.99 -12.39 -17.91
CA GLU A 205 13.43 -13.75 -17.82
C GLU A 205 14.02 -14.54 -16.65
N GLY A 206 15.34 -14.46 -16.43
CA GLY A 206 16.00 -15.14 -15.31
C GLY A 206 15.50 -14.65 -13.95
N LEU A 207 15.33 -13.34 -13.80
CA LEU A 207 14.80 -12.76 -12.56
C LEU A 207 13.31 -13.16 -12.37
N ALA A 208 12.50 -13.13 -13.43
CA ALA A 208 11.11 -13.60 -13.37
C ALA A 208 11.00 -15.07 -12.96
N ASN A 209 11.87 -15.95 -13.46
CA ASN A 209 11.94 -17.36 -13.05
C ASN A 209 12.35 -17.49 -11.58
N LYS A 210 13.32 -16.70 -11.10
CA LYS A 210 13.70 -16.68 -9.68
C LYS A 210 12.52 -16.28 -8.78
N LEU A 211 11.71 -15.29 -9.18
CA LEU A 211 10.50 -14.91 -8.43
C LEU A 211 9.46 -16.04 -8.42
N ALA A 212 9.31 -16.78 -9.53
CA ALA A 212 8.43 -17.95 -9.59
C ALA A 212 8.89 -19.10 -8.67
N GLU A 213 10.20 -19.29 -8.54
CA GLU A 213 10.80 -20.28 -7.63
C GLU A 213 10.52 -19.93 -6.17
N LEU A 214 10.78 -18.67 -5.79
CA LEU A 214 10.52 -18.14 -4.45
C LEU A 214 9.04 -18.25 -4.08
N GLY A 215 8.16 -17.75 -4.96
CA GLY A 215 6.71 -17.86 -4.78
C GLY A 215 6.16 -17.06 -3.60
N ASN A 216 6.92 -16.14 -3.02
CA ASN A 216 6.49 -15.26 -1.93
C ASN A 216 6.68 -13.76 -2.25
N VAL A 217 6.96 -13.42 -3.52
CA VAL A 217 7.23 -12.05 -3.96
C VAL A 217 6.33 -11.67 -5.13
N THR A 218 5.68 -10.50 -5.07
CA THR A 218 4.95 -9.91 -6.20
C THR A 218 5.52 -8.52 -6.53
N PRO A 219 5.91 -8.27 -7.79
CA PRO A 219 6.33 -6.94 -8.20
C PRO A 219 5.12 -6.05 -8.54
N ALA A 220 5.14 -4.81 -8.07
CA ALA A 220 4.28 -3.72 -8.51
C ALA A 220 5.11 -2.80 -9.42
N ILE A 221 4.86 -2.90 -10.74
CA ILE A 221 5.71 -2.27 -11.75
C ILE A 221 5.24 -0.85 -12.01
N SER A 222 6.16 0.10 -11.89
CA SER A 222 5.82 1.51 -11.99
C SER A 222 5.64 1.95 -13.45
N ILE A 223 4.50 2.56 -13.77
CA ILE A 223 4.14 3.03 -15.11
C ILE A 223 3.18 4.24 -14.98
N GLU A 224 3.29 5.25 -15.83
CA GLU A 224 2.60 6.54 -15.60
C GLU A 224 1.41 6.80 -16.51
N GLY A 225 1.19 5.91 -17.47
CA GLY A 225 0.23 6.10 -18.55
C GLY A 225 0.67 5.29 -19.76
N TRP A 226 0.40 5.84 -20.94
CA TRP A 226 0.92 5.30 -22.20
C TRP A 226 2.41 5.62 -22.36
N GLU A 227 2.95 5.36 -23.55
CA GLU A 227 4.36 5.56 -23.86
C GLU A 227 4.82 6.99 -23.57
N GLU A 228 4.07 7.99 -24.03
CA GLU A 228 4.38 9.40 -23.85
C GLU A 228 4.57 9.77 -22.37
N GLN A 229 3.56 9.52 -21.52
CA GLN A 229 3.60 9.92 -20.11
C GLN A 229 4.66 9.14 -19.33
N THR A 230 4.83 7.86 -19.66
CA THR A 230 5.82 7.00 -19.00
C THR A 230 7.24 7.44 -19.34
N ASP A 231 7.51 7.68 -20.62
CA ASP A 231 8.85 8.05 -21.08
C ASP A 231 9.21 9.50 -20.72
N GLU A 232 8.25 10.44 -20.75
CA GLU A 232 8.43 11.82 -20.29
C GLU A 232 8.94 11.85 -18.84
N ARG A 233 8.32 11.05 -17.97
CA ARG A 233 8.69 11.04 -16.54
C ARG A 233 9.90 10.16 -16.23
N ARG A 234 10.00 8.99 -16.86
CA ARG A 234 10.94 7.91 -16.44
C ARG A 234 12.14 7.76 -17.37
N GLY A 235 12.11 8.40 -18.54
CA GLY A 235 13.15 8.37 -19.56
C GLY A 235 12.72 7.58 -20.79
N LYS A 236 13.25 7.97 -21.95
CA LYS A 236 12.92 7.41 -23.26
C LYS A 236 13.13 5.88 -23.33
N GLY A 237 12.15 5.18 -23.88
CA GLY A 237 12.12 3.73 -24.07
C GLY A 237 11.80 2.91 -22.82
N VAL A 238 11.50 3.56 -21.68
CA VAL A 238 11.18 2.85 -20.44
C VAL A 238 9.84 2.14 -20.53
N TYR A 239 8.85 2.72 -21.22
CA TYR A 239 7.56 2.08 -21.46
C TYR A 239 7.70 0.67 -22.07
N HIS A 240 8.48 0.53 -23.15
CA HIS A 240 8.70 -0.78 -23.77
C HIS A 240 9.47 -1.77 -22.89
N ARG A 241 10.40 -1.27 -22.05
CA ARG A 241 11.10 -2.12 -21.07
C ARG A 241 10.14 -2.64 -20.01
N ILE A 242 9.18 -1.82 -19.57
CA ILE A 242 8.10 -2.22 -18.65
C ILE A 242 7.21 -3.29 -19.30
N LEU A 243 6.77 -3.09 -20.55
CA LEU A 243 5.98 -4.10 -21.26
C LEU A 243 6.74 -5.43 -21.40
N LYS A 244 8.04 -5.38 -21.65
CA LYS A 244 8.89 -6.58 -21.69
C LYS A 244 8.99 -7.27 -20.33
N ALA A 245 9.10 -6.52 -19.24
CA ALA A 245 9.10 -7.05 -17.88
C ALA A 245 7.78 -7.78 -17.55
N MET A 246 6.64 -7.17 -17.87
CA MET A 246 5.31 -7.79 -17.72
C MET A 246 5.20 -9.08 -18.53
N GLU A 247 5.72 -9.09 -19.77
CA GLU A 247 5.78 -10.30 -20.58
C GLU A 247 6.60 -11.42 -19.93
N ASN A 248 7.78 -11.10 -19.39
CA ASN A 248 8.66 -12.06 -18.71
C ASN A 248 7.98 -12.68 -17.47
N LEU A 249 7.33 -11.86 -16.64
CA LEU A 249 6.59 -12.32 -15.46
C LEU A 249 5.42 -13.22 -15.84
N ARG A 250 4.68 -12.86 -16.89
CA ARG A 250 3.58 -13.67 -17.43
C ARG A 250 4.07 -15.03 -17.94
N LYS A 251 5.21 -15.08 -18.65
CA LYS A 251 5.83 -16.35 -19.09
C LYS A 251 6.28 -17.21 -17.90
N ALA A 252 6.84 -16.59 -16.87
CA ALA A 252 7.21 -17.26 -15.63
C ALA A 252 5.96 -17.72 -14.85
N GLY A 253 4.81 -17.09 -15.04
CA GLY A 253 3.55 -17.36 -14.35
C GLY A 253 3.43 -16.65 -13.00
N VAL A 254 4.19 -15.56 -12.81
CA VAL A 254 4.25 -14.76 -11.59
C VAL A 254 3.19 -13.66 -11.66
N PRO A 255 2.27 -13.53 -10.70
CA PRO A 255 1.37 -12.39 -10.64
C PRO A 255 2.14 -11.11 -10.31
N PHE A 256 1.76 -10.05 -11.01
CA PHE A 256 2.33 -8.72 -10.84
C PHE A 256 1.22 -7.68 -10.82
N GLY A 257 1.50 -6.58 -10.15
CA GLY A 257 0.67 -5.38 -10.21
C GLY A 257 1.33 -4.28 -11.03
N MET A 258 0.59 -3.19 -11.19
CA MET A 258 1.12 -1.92 -11.66
C MET A 258 1.06 -0.88 -10.54
N SER A 259 1.96 0.08 -10.59
CA SER A 259 1.99 1.24 -9.69
C SER A 259 1.99 2.51 -10.55
N VAL A 260 1.00 3.37 -10.37
CA VAL A 260 0.89 4.62 -11.11
C VAL A 260 1.03 5.77 -10.15
N THR A 261 1.90 6.74 -10.46
CA THR A 261 1.91 8.01 -9.73
C THR A 261 1.08 9.03 -10.51
N THR A 262 -0.16 9.22 -10.05
CA THR A 262 -1.07 10.24 -10.54
C THR A 262 -0.48 11.63 -10.35
N THR A 263 -0.41 12.39 -11.42
CA THR A 263 -0.09 13.81 -11.46
C THR A 263 -1.26 14.58 -12.08
N SER A 264 -1.24 15.90 -11.97
CA SER A 264 -2.19 16.76 -12.70
C SER A 264 -2.20 16.46 -14.22
N HIS A 265 -1.06 16.06 -14.79
CA HIS A 265 -0.87 15.86 -16.24
C HIS A 265 -1.34 14.49 -16.77
N ASN A 266 -1.40 13.44 -15.95
CA ASN A 266 -1.84 12.11 -16.43
C ASN A 266 -3.27 11.74 -15.98
N THR A 267 -3.95 12.63 -15.24
CA THR A 267 -5.31 12.36 -14.76
C THR A 267 -6.30 12.03 -15.88
N GLU A 268 -6.21 12.69 -17.03
CA GLU A 268 -7.15 12.47 -18.14
C GLU A 268 -7.12 11.02 -18.66
N ILE A 269 -5.94 10.42 -18.73
CA ILE A 269 -5.76 9.01 -19.13
C ILE A 269 -6.31 8.08 -18.06
N LEU A 270 -6.10 8.41 -16.79
CA LEU A 270 -6.59 7.63 -15.66
C LEU A 270 -8.11 7.72 -15.48
N LEU A 271 -8.79 8.59 -16.23
CA LEU A 271 -10.25 8.64 -16.31
C LEU A 271 -10.81 7.83 -17.49
N GLN A 272 -9.96 7.16 -18.27
CA GLN A 272 -10.37 6.34 -19.40
C GLN A 272 -10.37 4.85 -19.05
N ASP A 273 -11.44 4.17 -19.44
CA ASP A 273 -11.63 2.74 -19.19
C ASP A 273 -10.69 1.84 -20.01
N ASP A 274 -10.30 2.29 -21.21
CA ASP A 274 -9.45 1.55 -22.14
C ASP A 274 -8.03 1.32 -21.56
N PHE A 275 -7.53 2.27 -20.78
CA PHE A 275 -6.31 2.12 -20.00
C PHE A 275 -6.38 0.88 -19.10
N TYR A 276 -7.44 0.78 -18.29
CA TYR A 276 -7.60 -0.32 -17.36
C TYR A 276 -7.85 -1.64 -18.09
N ASP A 277 -8.64 -1.63 -19.17
CA ASP A 277 -8.86 -2.83 -19.98
C ASP A 277 -7.56 -3.38 -20.57
N TYR A 278 -6.71 -2.51 -21.13
CA TYR A 278 -5.43 -2.92 -21.68
C TYR A 278 -4.54 -3.59 -20.61
N PHE A 279 -4.32 -2.92 -19.48
CA PHE A 279 -3.42 -3.43 -18.44
C PHE A 279 -3.97 -4.68 -17.74
N PHE A 280 -5.23 -4.66 -17.28
CA PHE A 280 -5.81 -5.77 -16.54
C PHE A 280 -6.20 -6.94 -17.45
N ASN A 281 -6.85 -6.68 -18.59
CA ASN A 281 -7.38 -7.76 -19.41
C ASN A 281 -6.35 -8.27 -20.42
N GLU A 282 -5.57 -7.41 -21.07
CA GLU A 282 -4.63 -7.85 -22.12
C GLU A 282 -3.26 -8.24 -21.55
N LEU A 283 -2.68 -7.39 -20.70
CA LEU A 283 -1.35 -7.63 -20.15
C LEU A 283 -1.35 -8.56 -18.94
N GLY A 284 -2.49 -8.69 -18.24
CA GLY A 284 -2.64 -9.60 -17.11
C GLY A 284 -2.20 -9.01 -15.78
N VAL A 285 -2.23 -7.69 -15.63
CA VAL A 285 -2.06 -7.02 -14.33
C VAL A 285 -3.05 -7.62 -13.32
N SER A 286 -2.58 -7.92 -12.11
CA SER A 286 -3.38 -8.58 -11.07
C SER A 286 -3.98 -7.60 -10.07
N TYR A 287 -3.35 -6.42 -9.90
CA TYR A 287 -3.78 -5.33 -9.03
C TYR A 287 -3.08 -4.02 -9.44
N MET A 288 -3.65 -2.89 -9.07
CA MET A 288 -3.04 -1.58 -9.27
C MET A 288 -2.97 -0.81 -7.96
N TRP A 289 -1.79 -0.26 -7.69
CA TRP A 289 -1.62 0.81 -6.72
C TRP A 289 -1.59 2.14 -7.46
N GLN A 290 -2.45 3.05 -7.06
CA GLN A 290 -2.45 4.42 -7.54
C GLN A 290 -1.96 5.31 -6.40
N PHE A 291 -0.90 6.08 -6.62
CA PHE A 291 -0.43 7.07 -5.66
C PHE A 291 -0.57 8.43 -6.26
N GLN A 292 -1.00 9.42 -5.48
CA GLN A 292 -1.02 10.79 -5.95
C GLN A 292 0.32 11.43 -5.60
N LEU A 293 0.89 12.19 -6.54
CA LEU A 293 2.14 12.90 -6.32
C LEU A 293 2.02 13.77 -5.06
N MET A 294 3.04 13.68 -4.20
CA MET A 294 3.28 14.61 -3.11
C MET A 294 4.52 15.45 -3.46
N PRO A 295 4.50 16.78 -3.24
CA PRO A 295 5.63 17.67 -3.56
C PRO A 295 6.78 17.54 -2.54
N ILE A 296 7.39 16.34 -2.46
CA ILE A 296 8.51 15.98 -1.57
C ILE A 296 9.68 15.39 -2.36
N GLY A 297 10.89 15.40 -1.80
CA GLY A 297 12.12 15.01 -2.50
C GLY A 297 12.35 15.87 -3.76
N ARG A 298 12.72 15.27 -4.89
CA ARG A 298 12.73 15.95 -6.21
C ARG A 298 11.34 16.39 -6.69
N GLY A 299 10.28 15.97 -5.99
CA GLY A 299 8.91 16.42 -6.21
C GLY A 299 8.65 17.87 -5.80
N LYS A 300 9.51 18.48 -4.98
CA LYS A 300 9.28 19.85 -4.48
C LYS A 300 9.25 20.89 -5.61
N ASP A 301 10.09 20.71 -6.64
CA ASP A 301 10.24 21.66 -7.75
C ASP A 301 9.16 21.47 -8.82
N VAL A 302 8.23 20.53 -8.60
CA VAL A 302 7.14 20.17 -9.52
C VAL A 302 5.80 20.15 -8.80
N ALA A 303 5.55 21.14 -7.94
CA ALA A 303 4.29 21.29 -7.21
C ALA A 303 3.07 21.43 -8.16
N ASP A 304 3.28 21.91 -9.39
CA ASP A 304 2.30 21.96 -10.48
C ASP A 304 1.83 20.58 -10.95
N LEU A 305 2.64 19.54 -10.72
CA LEU A 305 2.25 18.15 -10.97
C LEU A 305 1.35 17.57 -9.88
N MET A 306 1.10 18.29 -8.77
CA MET A 306 0.18 17.85 -7.74
C MET A 306 -1.26 17.81 -8.28
N VAL A 307 -1.96 16.71 -8.04
CA VAL A 307 -3.38 16.55 -8.41
C VAL A 307 -4.20 17.61 -7.69
N THR A 308 -5.03 18.35 -8.43
CA THR A 308 -5.95 19.37 -7.87
C THR A 308 -7.10 18.74 -7.07
N PRO A 309 -7.77 19.48 -6.16
CA PRO A 309 -8.93 18.98 -5.43
C PRO A 309 -10.04 18.45 -6.35
N GLN A 310 -10.36 19.17 -7.43
CA GLN A 310 -11.35 18.73 -8.42
C GLN A 310 -10.94 17.46 -9.17
N GLN A 311 -9.66 17.34 -9.57
CA GLN A 311 -9.15 16.11 -10.17
C GLN A 311 -9.22 14.94 -9.18
N ARG A 312 -8.94 15.17 -7.89
CA ARG A 312 -9.06 14.14 -6.85
C ARG A 312 -10.48 13.61 -6.73
N VAL A 313 -11.49 14.48 -6.79
CA VAL A 313 -12.91 14.07 -6.81
C VAL A 313 -13.25 13.25 -8.06
N ASN A 314 -12.73 13.63 -9.23
CA ASN A 314 -12.95 12.87 -10.46
C ASN A 314 -12.33 11.47 -10.38
N LEU A 315 -11.11 11.38 -9.85
CA LEU A 315 -10.44 10.11 -9.62
C LEU A 315 -11.17 9.24 -8.59
N TYR A 316 -11.81 9.83 -7.58
CA TYR A 316 -12.65 9.08 -6.63
C TYR A 316 -13.87 8.45 -7.33
N LYS A 317 -14.55 9.21 -8.19
CA LYS A 317 -15.68 8.71 -8.99
C LYS A 317 -15.22 7.58 -9.90
N GLN A 318 -14.07 7.77 -10.57
CA GLN A 318 -13.50 6.73 -11.42
C GLN A 318 -13.09 5.48 -10.62
N TRP A 319 -12.48 5.65 -9.45
CA TRP A 319 -12.16 4.52 -8.57
C TRP A 319 -13.42 3.74 -8.19
N THR A 320 -14.50 4.43 -7.82
CA THR A 320 -15.80 3.82 -7.53
C THR A 320 -16.31 3.01 -8.74
N HIS A 321 -16.34 3.62 -9.92
CA HIS A 321 -16.74 2.96 -11.17
C HIS A 321 -15.90 1.71 -11.48
N LEU A 322 -14.57 1.82 -11.37
CA LEU A 322 -13.65 0.72 -11.64
C LEU A 322 -13.82 -0.44 -10.66
N LEU A 323 -14.15 -0.13 -9.40
CA LEU A 323 -14.34 -1.12 -8.36
C LEU A 323 -15.71 -1.81 -8.45
N GLU A 324 -16.78 -1.03 -8.57
CA GLU A 324 -18.17 -1.50 -8.49
C GLU A 324 -18.67 -2.04 -9.84
N ASP A 325 -18.41 -1.33 -10.94
CA ASP A 325 -18.93 -1.70 -12.26
C ASP A 325 -17.95 -2.61 -13.00
N ARG A 326 -16.67 -2.22 -13.03
CA ARG A 326 -15.64 -2.93 -13.82
C ARG A 326 -14.97 -4.09 -13.07
N HIS A 327 -15.06 -4.08 -11.74
CA HIS A 327 -14.46 -5.08 -10.85
C HIS A 327 -12.95 -5.20 -11.01
N PHE A 328 -12.24 -4.08 -11.13
CA PHE A 328 -10.77 -4.05 -11.15
C PHE A 328 -10.20 -3.79 -9.74
N PRO A 329 -9.19 -4.56 -9.30
CA PRO A 329 -8.56 -4.40 -7.99
C PRO A 329 -7.59 -3.22 -7.98
N ILE A 330 -8.11 -2.06 -7.63
CA ILE A 330 -7.38 -0.79 -7.57
C ILE A 330 -7.49 -0.19 -6.17
N ALA A 331 -6.36 0.20 -5.61
CA ALA A 331 -6.28 0.88 -4.33
C ALA A 331 -5.31 2.07 -4.39
N ASP A 332 -5.58 3.07 -3.58
CA ASP A 332 -4.71 4.21 -3.27
C ASP A 332 -4.70 4.51 -1.76
N PHE A 333 -3.98 5.53 -1.30
CA PHE A 333 -4.01 5.95 0.12
C PHE A 333 -5.00 7.08 0.43
N TRP A 334 -5.68 7.62 -0.59
CA TRP A 334 -6.48 8.84 -0.50
C TRP A 334 -7.95 8.60 -0.87
N ASN A 335 -8.27 8.28 -2.12
CA ASN A 335 -9.66 8.07 -2.56
C ASN A 335 -10.26 6.73 -2.10
N SER A 336 -9.44 5.72 -1.83
CA SER A 336 -9.87 4.38 -1.40
C SER A 336 -9.74 4.15 0.11
N SER A 337 -9.70 5.23 0.90
CA SER A 337 -9.47 5.14 2.35
C SER A 337 -10.57 4.38 3.10
N SER A 338 -11.77 4.23 2.50
CA SER A 338 -12.84 3.37 3.02
C SER A 338 -12.43 1.89 3.09
N LEU A 339 -11.44 1.46 2.29
CA LEU A 339 -10.86 0.11 2.36
C LEU A 339 -10.09 -0.13 3.67
N SER A 340 -9.58 0.93 4.31
CA SER A 340 -8.72 0.86 5.49
C SER A 340 -9.23 1.62 6.70
N SER A 341 -10.43 2.22 6.58
CA SER A 341 -11.03 3.09 7.58
C SER A 341 -10.19 4.35 7.86
N GLY A 342 -9.69 5.00 6.80
CA GLY A 342 -8.84 6.19 6.87
C GLY A 342 -7.33 5.89 6.79
N CYS A 343 -6.50 6.89 7.08
CA CYS A 343 -5.03 6.80 6.97
C CYS A 343 -4.46 5.62 7.76
N ILE A 344 -3.53 4.89 7.15
CA ILE A 344 -2.86 3.69 7.71
C ILE A 344 -1.44 3.97 8.23
N ALA A 345 -1.00 5.22 8.31
CA ALA A 345 0.34 5.59 8.79
C ALA A 345 0.52 5.45 10.32
N TYR A 346 1.68 5.87 10.82
CA TYR A 346 2.02 5.98 12.26
C TYR A 346 2.03 4.66 13.02
N GLY A 347 2.20 3.54 12.31
CA GLY A 347 2.29 2.21 12.90
C GLY A 347 1.06 1.83 13.74
N ARG A 348 -0.13 2.33 13.41
CA ARG A 348 -1.37 1.96 14.10
C ARG A 348 -1.74 0.50 13.83
N TRP A 349 -2.67 -0.04 14.61
CA TRP A 349 -3.30 -1.32 14.32
C TRP A 349 -3.85 -1.36 12.90
N ASN A 350 -3.56 -2.45 12.17
CA ASN A 350 -3.85 -2.60 10.74
C ASN A 350 -3.26 -1.50 9.83
N GLY A 351 -2.25 -0.79 10.31
CA GLY A 351 -1.50 0.20 9.56
C GLY A 351 -0.07 -0.24 9.26
N TYR A 352 0.75 0.74 8.92
CA TYR A 352 2.16 0.57 8.60
C TYR A 352 2.99 1.78 9.04
N PHE A 353 4.30 1.64 8.88
CA PHE A 353 5.29 2.71 8.97
C PHE A 353 6.43 2.43 7.99
N TYR A 354 7.32 3.39 7.79
CA TYR A 354 8.36 3.38 6.77
C TYR A 354 9.76 3.46 7.38
N ILE A 355 10.72 2.71 6.81
CA ILE A 355 12.15 2.82 7.11
C ILE A 355 12.93 3.01 5.81
N ASP A 356 13.73 4.07 5.75
CA ASP A 356 14.60 4.37 4.60
C ASP A 356 15.99 3.73 4.69
N TRP A 357 16.78 3.95 3.63
CA TRP A 357 18.17 3.49 3.47
C TRP A 357 19.15 4.09 4.48
N ASN A 358 18.77 5.19 5.15
CA ASN A 358 19.53 5.79 6.25
C ASN A 358 19.16 5.20 7.61
N GLY A 359 18.04 4.47 7.66
CA GLY A 359 17.50 3.86 8.86
C GLY A 359 16.51 4.75 9.60
N ASN A 360 16.05 5.85 9.00
CA ASN A 360 15.10 6.78 9.58
C ASN A 360 13.72 6.13 9.68
N ILE A 361 13.08 6.22 10.85
CA ILE A 361 11.76 5.65 11.10
C ILE A 361 10.70 6.74 10.90
N MET A 362 9.92 6.60 9.83
CA MET A 362 8.92 7.57 9.41
C MET A 362 7.50 6.99 9.48
N PRO A 363 6.47 7.82 9.72
CA PRO A 363 5.09 7.34 9.75
C PRO A 363 4.58 6.74 8.44
N CYS A 364 5.08 7.25 7.31
CA CYS A 364 4.61 7.00 5.96
C CYS A 364 5.69 7.45 4.98
N VAL A 365 5.76 6.85 3.80
CA VAL A 365 6.65 7.30 2.70
C VAL A 365 6.39 8.76 2.30
N PHE A 366 5.16 9.24 2.52
CA PHE A 366 4.74 10.61 2.21
C PHE A 366 4.83 11.58 3.41
N VAL A 367 5.27 11.11 4.58
CA VAL A 367 5.53 11.95 5.76
C VAL A 367 7.04 11.88 6.00
N PRO A 368 7.84 12.71 5.30
CA PRO A 368 9.29 12.58 5.24
C PRO A 368 9.97 13.18 6.50
N TYR A 369 9.43 12.85 7.67
CA TYR A 369 9.91 13.34 8.96
C TYR A 369 10.07 12.20 9.94
N TYR A 370 11.20 12.18 10.64
CA TYR A 370 11.56 11.13 11.59
C TYR A 370 12.05 11.70 12.92
N VAL A 371 11.91 10.89 13.97
CA VAL A 371 12.44 11.18 15.31
C VAL A 371 13.49 10.13 15.69
N ASP A 372 13.20 8.87 15.40
CA ASP A 372 14.05 7.73 15.71
C ASP A 372 14.76 7.16 14.46
N ASN A 373 15.92 6.54 14.68
CA ASN A 373 16.69 5.85 13.65
C ASN A 373 17.02 4.42 14.12
N VAL A 374 16.78 3.42 13.26
CA VAL A 374 16.91 1.99 13.60
C VAL A 374 18.32 1.62 14.05
N LYS A 375 19.37 2.20 13.45
CA LYS A 375 20.77 1.88 13.79
C LYS A 375 21.05 2.25 15.24
N LYS A 376 20.64 3.46 15.64
CA LYS A 376 20.76 3.96 17.02
C LYS A 376 19.90 3.17 17.99
N LEU A 377 18.67 2.78 17.61
CA LEU A 377 17.84 1.93 18.47
C LEU A 377 18.54 0.60 18.74
N PHE A 378 19.02 -0.05 17.68
CA PHE A 378 19.66 -1.35 17.74
C PHE A 378 20.96 -1.35 18.54
N GLU A 379 21.80 -0.33 18.39
CA GLU A 379 23.02 -0.11 19.19
C GLU A 379 22.70 0.02 20.70
N ASN A 380 21.56 0.63 21.02
CA ASN A 380 21.12 0.84 22.40
C ASN A 380 20.28 -0.33 22.96
N GLY A 381 20.27 -1.48 22.28
CA GLY A 381 19.50 -2.66 22.70
C GLY A 381 17.98 -2.48 22.62
N LYS A 382 17.50 -1.45 21.93
CA LYS A 382 16.08 -1.20 21.67
C LYS A 382 15.62 -1.91 20.39
N THR A 383 14.31 -1.94 20.22
CA THR A 383 13.59 -2.57 19.11
C THR A 383 12.87 -1.54 18.26
N LEU A 384 12.41 -1.93 17.07
CA LEU A 384 11.50 -1.13 16.24
C LEU A 384 10.25 -0.71 17.01
N ALA A 385 9.72 -1.61 17.84
CA ALA A 385 8.55 -1.35 18.67
C ALA A 385 8.73 -0.16 19.62
N ASP A 386 9.95 0.04 20.14
CA ASP A 386 10.29 1.17 20.99
C ASP A 386 10.29 2.50 20.21
N GLY A 387 10.76 2.50 18.95
CA GLY A 387 10.71 3.67 18.06
C GLY A 387 9.27 4.11 17.73
N LEU A 388 8.33 3.17 17.68
CA LEU A 388 6.90 3.49 17.49
C LEU A 388 6.26 4.19 18.69
N GLN A 389 6.98 4.32 19.82
CA GLN A 389 6.51 4.99 21.03
C GLN A 389 6.89 6.46 21.12
N SER A 390 7.57 7.00 20.11
CA SER A 390 7.87 8.44 20.00
C SER A 390 6.59 9.28 20.06
N LYS A 391 6.73 10.53 20.51
CA LYS A 391 5.60 11.45 20.68
C LYS A 391 4.90 11.73 19.35
N MET A 392 5.66 11.91 18.25
CA MET A 392 5.10 12.11 16.91
C MET A 392 4.22 10.94 16.47
N PHE A 393 4.68 9.69 16.65
CA PHE A 393 3.89 8.51 16.33
C PHE A 393 2.63 8.39 17.20
N LYS A 394 2.73 8.66 18.50
CA LYS A 394 1.58 8.67 19.43
C LYS A 394 0.56 9.75 19.08
N ASN A 395 1.01 10.96 18.75
CA ASN A 395 0.15 12.05 18.32
C ASN A 395 -0.61 11.70 17.04
N GLY A 396 0.08 11.13 16.04
CA GLY A 396 -0.55 10.69 14.79
C GLY A 396 -1.61 9.61 15.02
N ARG A 397 -1.33 8.60 15.85
CA ARG A 397 -2.33 7.58 16.23
C ARG A 397 -3.49 8.15 17.02
N LYS A 398 -3.26 9.13 17.89
CA LYS A 398 -4.32 9.84 18.61
C LYS A 398 -5.22 10.58 17.61
N TRP A 399 -4.64 11.35 16.70
CA TRP A 399 -5.38 12.06 15.67
C TRP A 399 -6.21 11.11 14.80
N GLN A 400 -5.66 9.96 14.38
CA GLN A 400 -6.43 8.94 13.64
C GLN A 400 -7.67 8.48 14.41
N LYS A 401 -7.54 8.22 15.72
CA LYS A 401 -8.67 7.82 16.59
C LYS A 401 -9.69 8.95 16.74
N ASP A 402 -9.22 10.17 16.99
CA ASP A 402 -10.08 11.35 17.10
C ASP A 402 -10.84 11.64 15.78
N TYR A 403 -10.20 11.42 14.64
CA TYR A 403 -10.79 11.57 13.31
C TYR A 403 -11.78 10.44 12.94
N GLY A 404 -11.91 9.43 13.80
CA GLY A 404 -12.96 8.41 13.70
C GLY A 404 -12.49 7.00 13.35
N PHE A 405 -11.19 6.72 13.38
CA PHE A 405 -10.70 5.34 13.25
C PHE A 405 -11.31 4.45 14.35
N GLU A 406 -12.01 3.39 13.94
CA GLU A 406 -12.75 2.46 14.81
C GLU A 406 -13.88 3.09 15.65
N ASN A 407 -14.30 4.31 15.31
CA ASN A 407 -15.44 4.98 15.92
C ASN A 407 -16.52 5.25 14.85
N PRO A 408 -17.63 4.50 14.85
CA PRO A 408 -18.71 4.70 13.87
C PRO A 408 -19.66 5.83 14.24
N ASP A 409 -19.72 6.19 15.53
CA ASP A 409 -20.61 7.25 16.02
C ASP A 409 -19.99 8.64 15.78
N HIS A 410 -18.68 8.69 15.55
CA HIS A 410 -17.96 9.91 15.16
C HIS A 410 -16.98 9.58 14.05
N ARG A 411 -17.33 9.94 12.81
CA ARG A 411 -16.52 9.66 11.63
C ARG A 411 -16.19 10.92 10.83
N GLY A 412 -14.91 11.22 10.72
CA GLY A 412 -14.39 12.25 9.82
C GLY A 412 -14.52 11.86 8.35
N ASN A 413 -14.42 12.85 7.47
CA ASN A 413 -14.55 12.67 6.04
C ASN A 413 -13.47 11.72 5.50
N LEU A 414 -13.90 10.51 5.10
CA LEU A 414 -13.02 9.46 4.59
C LEU A 414 -12.41 9.80 3.23
N MET A 415 -12.89 10.81 2.52
CA MET A 415 -12.24 11.29 1.30
C MET A 415 -11.03 12.19 1.59
N MET A 416 -10.87 12.58 2.86
CA MET A 416 -9.76 13.39 3.40
C MET A 416 -9.01 12.61 4.50
N PRO A 417 -8.41 11.43 4.21
CA PRO A 417 -7.82 10.59 5.23
C PRO A 417 -6.42 11.03 5.69
N CYS A 418 -5.69 11.84 4.91
CA CYS A 418 -4.25 12.02 5.08
C CYS A 418 -3.93 13.18 6.02
N SER A 419 -3.13 12.91 7.06
CA SER A 419 -2.71 13.94 8.02
C SER A 419 -1.91 15.07 7.38
N ILE A 420 -0.97 14.75 6.50
CA ILE A 420 -0.06 15.74 5.90
C ILE A 420 -0.62 16.39 4.64
N ARG A 421 -1.60 15.79 3.96
CA ARG A 421 -2.12 16.32 2.70
C ARG A 421 -3.53 16.87 2.79
N ASP A 422 -4.32 16.39 3.74
CA ASP A 422 -5.75 16.73 3.85
C ASP A 422 -6.07 17.42 5.18
N HIS A 423 -5.07 17.56 6.05
CA HIS A 423 -5.17 18.15 7.39
C HIS A 423 -3.83 18.80 7.81
N TYR A 424 -3.16 19.48 6.88
CA TYR A 424 -1.76 19.91 7.03
C TYR A 424 -1.56 20.82 8.26
N LYS A 425 -2.50 21.74 8.50
CA LYS A 425 -2.46 22.61 9.69
C LYS A 425 -2.41 21.80 10.99
N ASN A 426 -3.33 20.83 11.14
CA ASN A 426 -3.34 19.96 12.31
C ASN A 426 -2.08 19.09 12.37
N PHE A 427 -1.56 18.63 11.23
CA PHE A 427 -0.30 17.90 11.20
C PHE A 427 0.84 18.72 11.78
N LYS A 428 1.03 19.98 11.36
CA LYS A 428 2.08 20.86 11.88
C LYS A 428 1.90 21.25 13.34
N GLU A 429 0.67 21.54 13.76
CA GLU A 429 0.41 22.05 15.12
C GLU A 429 0.34 20.94 16.18
N ASN A 430 -0.20 19.76 15.83
CA ASN A 430 -0.58 18.74 16.81
C ASN A 430 0.12 17.38 16.62
N ILE A 431 0.55 17.03 15.41
CA ILE A 431 1.18 15.72 15.14
C ILE A 431 2.70 15.83 15.15
N LEU A 432 3.25 16.73 14.34
CA LEU A 432 4.68 16.99 14.22
C LEU A 432 5.23 17.47 15.56
N THR A 433 6.42 17.02 15.92
CA THR A 433 7.08 17.40 17.16
C THR A 433 8.33 18.22 16.89
N PRO A 434 8.73 19.15 17.79
CA PRO A 434 9.88 20.02 17.56
C PRO A 434 11.24 19.32 17.38
N ASP A 435 11.32 18.04 17.78
CA ASP A 435 12.49 17.17 17.64
C ASP A 435 12.50 16.33 16.36
N ALA A 436 11.43 16.41 15.54
CA ALA A 436 11.36 15.76 14.24
C ALA A 436 12.32 16.43 13.25
N LYS A 437 12.88 15.62 12.35
CA LYS A 437 13.84 16.02 11.32
C LYS A 437 13.36 15.56 9.95
N GLY A 438 13.62 16.34 8.92
CA GLY A 438 13.43 15.96 7.52
C GLY A 438 14.29 14.76 7.14
N GLU A 439 13.74 13.88 6.31
CA GLU A 439 14.44 12.70 5.75
C GLU A 439 15.73 13.11 5.00
N ASP A 440 15.68 14.25 4.31
CA ASP A 440 16.76 14.89 3.57
C ASP A 440 16.70 16.43 3.68
N GLU A 441 17.63 17.12 3.01
CA GLU A 441 17.70 18.59 3.02
C GLU A 441 16.45 19.24 2.42
N GLU A 442 15.85 18.59 1.41
CA GLU A 442 14.61 19.02 0.79
C GLU A 442 13.43 18.96 1.76
N ALA A 443 13.25 17.83 2.46
CA ALA A 443 12.20 17.67 3.45
C ALA A 443 12.35 18.65 4.63
N GLU A 444 13.59 18.90 5.06
CA GLU A 444 13.90 19.88 6.12
C GLU A 444 13.54 21.31 5.67
N ALA A 445 13.89 21.68 4.43
CA ALA A 445 13.56 23.00 3.89
C ALA A 445 12.04 23.23 3.82
N VAL A 446 11.29 22.23 3.35
CA VAL A 446 9.82 22.28 3.24
C VAL A 446 9.14 22.48 4.60
N LEU A 447 9.74 22.02 5.69
CA LEU A 447 9.17 22.17 7.04
C LEU A 447 8.96 23.65 7.43
N HIS A 448 9.80 24.53 6.90
CA HIS A 448 9.85 25.96 7.19
C HIS A 448 9.33 26.83 6.03
N ASP A 449 8.83 26.21 4.96
CA ASP A 449 8.32 26.91 3.79
C ASP A 449 6.87 27.38 4.01
N VAL A 450 6.70 28.70 4.10
CA VAL A 450 5.40 29.35 4.34
C VAL A 450 4.49 29.25 3.12
N GLU A 451 5.02 29.25 1.91
CA GLU A 451 4.21 29.14 0.69
C GLU A 451 3.73 27.71 0.47
N TYR A 452 4.58 26.72 0.79
CA TYR A 452 4.19 25.32 0.84
C TYR A 452 3.06 25.08 1.86
N GLU A 453 3.16 25.67 3.05
CA GLU A 453 2.13 25.58 4.09
C GLU A 453 0.80 26.18 3.63
N LYS A 454 0.82 27.38 3.04
CA LYS A 454 -0.39 28.02 2.49
C LYS A 454 -1.02 27.17 1.38
N MET A 455 -0.19 26.63 0.48
CA MET A 455 -0.66 25.80 -0.63
C MET A 455 -1.40 24.55 -0.14
N LEU A 456 -0.85 23.84 0.84
CA LEU A 456 -1.51 22.63 1.38
C LEU A 456 -2.78 22.97 2.18
N ILE A 457 -2.78 24.06 2.95
CA ILE A 457 -4.00 24.48 3.66
C ILE A 457 -5.11 24.88 2.67
N ALA A 458 -4.78 25.61 1.60
CA ALA A 458 -5.74 25.93 0.56
C ALA A 458 -6.29 24.68 -0.15
N PHE A 459 -5.42 23.68 -0.37
CA PHE A 459 -5.83 22.38 -0.89
C PHE A 459 -6.80 21.66 0.05
N ASP A 460 -6.53 21.67 1.36
CA ASP A 460 -7.39 21.08 2.39
C ASP A 460 -8.80 21.71 2.35
N ASP A 461 -8.87 23.03 2.35
CA ASP A 461 -10.12 23.81 2.40
C ASP A 461 -10.98 23.54 1.16
N GLU A 462 -10.41 23.64 -0.05
CA GLU A 462 -11.13 23.39 -1.29
C GLU A 462 -11.60 21.92 -1.39
N LEU A 463 -10.76 20.96 -1.00
CA LEU A 463 -11.13 19.55 -1.02
C LEU A 463 -12.26 19.25 -0.02
N GLN A 464 -12.25 19.90 1.15
CA GLN A 464 -13.31 19.76 2.14
C GLN A 464 -14.67 20.22 1.58
N GLU A 465 -14.70 21.40 0.96
CA GLU A 465 -15.92 21.92 0.31
C GLU A 465 -16.48 20.95 -0.74
N LEU A 466 -15.61 20.41 -1.59
CA LEU A 466 -15.99 19.51 -2.68
C LEU A 466 -16.44 18.11 -2.20
N THR A 467 -15.89 17.62 -1.09
CA THR A 467 -16.10 16.23 -0.67
C THR A 467 -17.09 16.05 0.47
N ASN A 468 -17.40 17.10 1.24
CA ASN A 468 -18.33 17.01 2.37
C ASN A 468 -19.72 16.49 1.96
N GLY A 469 -20.28 17.00 0.87
CA GLY A 469 -21.58 16.53 0.36
C GLY A 469 -21.55 15.05 -0.04
N ILE A 470 -20.52 14.65 -0.79
CA ILE A 470 -20.32 13.27 -1.23
C ILE A 470 -20.18 12.33 -0.03
N PHE A 471 -19.37 12.71 0.97
CA PHE A 471 -19.16 11.91 2.17
C PHE A 471 -20.45 11.73 2.97
N ASN A 472 -21.20 12.81 3.18
CA ASN A 472 -22.47 12.75 3.92
C ASN A 472 -23.48 11.86 3.21
N GLU A 473 -23.60 11.98 1.89
CA GLU A 473 -24.58 11.21 1.10
C GLU A 473 -24.21 9.73 0.97
N LYS A 474 -22.94 9.41 0.72
CA LYS A 474 -22.50 8.04 0.45
C LYS A 474 -22.14 7.24 1.72
N TYR A 475 -21.57 7.89 2.74
CA TYR A 475 -21.04 7.17 3.91
C TYR A 475 -21.86 7.36 5.18
N LEU A 476 -22.50 8.53 5.38
CA LEU A 476 -23.24 8.81 6.63
C LEU A 476 -24.76 8.66 6.52
N LYS A 477 -25.32 8.63 5.31
CA LYS A 477 -26.75 8.49 5.12
C LYS A 477 -27.22 7.11 5.58
N LYS A 478 -27.96 7.07 6.69
CA LYS A 478 -28.65 5.87 7.15
C LYS A 478 -29.85 5.66 6.24
N GLU A 479 -29.98 4.48 5.62
CA GLU A 479 -31.29 4.07 5.11
C GLU A 479 -32.23 3.99 6.31
N LEU A 480 -33.34 4.73 6.27
CA LEU A 480 -34.42 4.58 7.25
C LEU A 480 -34.93 3.15 7.15
N THR A 481 -34.99 2.45 8.27
CA THR A 481 -35.64 1.14 8.28
C THR A 481 -37.15 1.34 8.01
N PRO A 482 -37.87 0.36 7.43
CA PRO A 482 -39.32 0.47 7.19
C PRO A 482 -40.15 0.76 8.45
N ASP A 483 -39.58 0.57 9.64
CA ASP A 483 -40.22 0.89 10.91
C ASP A 483 -40.01 2.35 11.36
N GLU A 484 -39.18 3.12 10.64
CA GLU A 484 -38.81 4.52 10.93
C GLU A 484 -39.26 5.52 9.83
N ALA A 485 -39.97 5.07 8.80
CA ALA A 485 -40.57 5.89 7.73
C ALA A 485 -42.10 5.80 7.77
#